data_AF-K1SFJ9-F1
#
_entry.id   AF-K1SFJ9-F1
#
_cell.length_a   1.000
_cell.length_b   1.000
_cell.length_c   1.000
_cell.angle_alpha   90.00
_cell.angle_beta   90.00
_cell.angle_gamma   90.00
#
_symmetry.space_group_name_H-M   'P 1'
#
loop_
_entity.id
_entity.type
_entity.pdbx_description
1 polymer ?
#
loop_
_entity_poly.entity_id
_entity_poly.type
_entity_poly.pdbx_seq_one_letter_code
_entity_poly.pdbx_strand_id
1 'polypeptide(L)'
;MHGKIGAHIAKTLYDVSEQIQKAIEYHTETSPNMDELAKIIYVSDKIERNRKSEKFDLDAERELARKDLDGAVLFIIDASIEKLVKKEKLMHPTIVKTRNKLLMERM
;
A
#
# COMPACT_ATOMS: atom_id res chain seq x y z
N MET A 1 -12.23 -5.21 4.92
CA MET A 1 -13.14 -5.84 3.94
C MET A 1 -13.38 -5.01 2.67
N HIS A 2 -13.33 -3.66 2.71
CA HIS A 2 -13.65 -2.87 1.51
C HIS A 2 -12.70 -3.10 0.31
N GLY A 3 -11.41 -3.39 0.53
CA GLY A 3 -10.49 -3.73 -0.58
C GLY A 3 -10.92 -4.98 -1.37
N LYS A 4 -11.04 -6.13 -0.69
CA LYS A 4 -11.42 -7.40 -1.32
C LYS A 4 -12.83 -7.37 -1.94
N ILE A 5 -13.81 -6.83 -1.20
CA ILE A 5 -15.18 -6.71 -1.69
C ILE A 5 -15.24 -5.71 -2.86
N GLY A 6 -14.55 -4.57 -2.76
CA GLY A 6 -14.48 -3.57 -3.82
C GLY A 6 -13.82 -4.11 -5.08
N ALA A 7 -12.77 -4.92 -4.96
CA ALA A 7 -12.14 -5.60 -6.09
C ALA A 7 -13.09 -6.57 -6.79
N HIS A 8 -13.85 -7.37 -6.02
CA HIS A 8 -14.86 -8.26 -6.57
C HIS A 8 -15.96 -7.49 -7.32
N ILE A 9 -16.51 -6.44 -6.70
CA ILE A 9 -17.51 -5.58 -7.33
C ILE A 9 -16.96 -4.94 -8.61
N ALA A 10 -15.73 -4.42 -8.56
CA ALA A 10 -15.08 -3.81 -9.72
C ALA A 10 -14.98 -4.79 -10.89
N LYS A 11 -14.60 -6.04 -10.61
CA LYS A 11 -14.51 -7.09 -11.62
C LYS A 11 -15.89 -7.49 -12.16
N THR A 12 -16.88 -7.67 -11.28
CA THR A 12 -18.19 -8.18 -11.68
C THR A 12 -19.06 -7.14 -12.39
N LEU A 13 -19.01 -5.87 -11.97
CA LEU A 13 -19.88 -4.82 -12.53
C LEU A 13 -19.26 -4.06 -13.69
N TYR A 14 -17.93 -3.91 -13.70
CA TYR A 14 -17.23 -3.06 -14.67
C TYR A 14 -16.22 -3.83 -15.55
N ASP A 15 -16.16 -5.16 -15.40
CA ASP A 15 -15.26 -6.06 -16.12
C ASP A 15 -13.79 -5.58 -16.20
N VAL A 16 -13.29 -5.02 -15.09
CA VAL A 16 -11.90 -4.56 -15.03
C VAL A 16 -10.93 -5.71 -15.24
N SER A 17 -9.71 -5.42 -15.69
CA SER A 17 -8.65 -6.42 -15.83
C SER A 17 -8.25 -7.00 -14.46
N GLU A 18 -7.66 -8.20 -14.47
CA GLU A 18 -7.14 -8.83 -13.25
C GLU A 18 -6.09 -7.93 -12.56
N GLN A 19 -5.31 -7.20 -13.35
CA GLN A 19 -4.31 -6.25 -12.85
C GLN A 19 -4.97 -5.14 -12.00
N ILE A 20 -6.02 -4.51 -12.52
CA ILE A 20 -6.77 -3.47 -11.82
C ILE A 20 -7.47 -4.06 -10.58
N GLN A 21 -8.06 -5.25 -10.72
CA GLN A 21 -8.70 -5.95 -9.61
C GLN A 21 -7.74 -6.17 -8.44
N LYS A 22 -6.52 -6.68 -8.71
CA LYS A 22 -5.48 -6.90 -7.69
C LYS A 22 -4.99 -5.60 -7.06
N ALA A 23 -4.84 -4.54 -7.86
CA ALA A 23 -4.48 -3.23 -7.33
C ALA A 23 -5.51 -2.71 -6.32
N ILE A 24 -6.81 -2.88 -6.60
CA ILE A 24 -7.90 -2.56 -5.66
C ILE A 24 -7.89 -3.53 -4.47
N GLU A 25 -7.61 -4.81 -4.67
CA GLU A 25 -7.62 -5.78 -3.58
C GLU A 25 -6.55 -5.45 -2.52
N TYR A 26 -5.34 -5.11 -2.98
CA TYR A 26 -4.16 -4.99 -2.12
C TYR A 26 -3.94 -3.61 -1.51
N HIS A 27 -4.68 -2.56 -1.92
CA HIS A 27 -4.42 -1.17 -1.50
C HIS A 27 -4.55 -0.88 0.02
N THR A 28 -5.06 -1.82 0.81
CA THR A 28 -5.21 -1.65 2.27
C THR A 28 -4.30 -2.56 3.08
N GLU A 29 -4.31 -3.86 2.77
CA GLU A 29 -3.59 -4.88 3.53
C GLU A 29 -2.21 -5.19 2.93
N THR A 30 -1.90 -4.67 1.74
CA THR A 30 -0.73 -5.02 0.92
C THR A 30 -0.66 -6.51 0.57
N SER A 31 0.26 -6.86 -0.34
CA SER A 31 0.57 -8.25 -0.66
C SER A 31 2.02 -8.38 -1.13
N PRO A 32 2.74 -9.48 -0.83
CA PRO A 32 4.01 -9.79 -1.47
C PRO A 32 3.90 -9.87 -3.00
N ASN A 33 2.68 -10.08 -3.52
CA ASN A 33 2.41 -10.20 -4.94
C ASN A 33 1.95 -8.89 -5.59
N MET A 34 2.12 -7.74 -4.93
CA MET A 34 1.83 -6.44 -5.55
C MET A 34 2.71 -6.23 -6.78
N ASP A 35 2.07 -6.03 -7.91
CA ASP A 35 2.72 -5.56 -9.12
C ASP A 35 2.90 -4.03 -9.06
N GLU A 36 3.46 -3.45 -10.12
CA GLU A 36 3.72 -2.01 -10.18
C GLU A 36 2.43 -1.19 -10.00
N LEU A 37 1.32 -1.58 -10.63
CA LEU A 37 0.05 -0.88 -10.48
C LEU A 37 -0.47 -0.94 -9.05
N ALA A 38 -0.44 -2.11 -8.40
CA ALA A 38 -0.84 -2.23 -7.00
C ALA A 38 0.02 -1.39 -6.06
N LYS A 39 1.33 -1.33 -6.29
CA LYS A 39 2.25 -0.45 -5.54
C LYS A 39 1.90 1.03 -5.75
N ILE A 40 1.66 1.46 -6.99
CA ILE A 40 1.25 2.83 -7.32
C ILE A 40 -0.05 3.19 -6.60
N ILE A 41 -1.09 2.35 -6.67
CA ILE A 41 -2.38 2.61 -6.03
C ILE A 41 -2.24 2.67 -4.50
N TYR A 42 -1.48 1.74 -3.90
CA TYR A 42 -1.22 1.72 -2.46
C TYR A 42 -0.53 3.01 -1.97
N VAL A 43 0.54 3.43 -2.66
CA VAL A 43 1.28 4.66 -2.32
C VAL A 43 0.39 5.88 -2.55
N SER A 44 -0.30 5.95 -3.68
CA SER A 44 -1.16 7.09 -4.04
C SER A 44 -2.23 7.36 -2.97
N ASP A 45 -2.85 6.33 -2.40
CA ASP A 45 -3.84 6.48 -1.32
C ASP A 45 -3.29 7.18 -0.07
N LYS A 46 -1.96 7.16 0.14
CA LYS A 46 -1.30 7.78 1.30
C LYS A 46 -0.76 9.17 1.01
N ILE A 47 -0.37 9.45 -0.24
CA ILE A 47 0.34 10.69 -0.59
C ILE A 47 -0.46 11.64 -1.49
N GLU A 48 -1.75 11.34 -1.74
CA GLU A 48 -2.62 12.18 -2.57
C GLU A 48 -2.67 13.65 -2.09
N ARG A 49 -3.01 14.56 -3.00
CA ARG A 49 -2.82 16.02 -2.81
C ARG A 49 -3.65 16.61 -1.66
N ASN A 50 -4.83 16.06 -1.41
CA ASN A 50 -5.73 16.49 -0.34
C ASN A 50 -5.37 15.88 1.01
N ARG A 51 -4.36 14.99 1.06
CA ARG A 51 -3.91 14.38 2.30
C ARG A 51 -3.27 15.45 3.17
N LYS A 52 -3.64 15.42 4.45
CA LYS A 52 -3.00 16.22 5.50
C LYS A 52 -2.39 15.28 6.52
N SER A 53 -1.11 15.46 6.80
CA SER A 53 -0.37 14.72 7.82
C SER A 53 0.35 15.71 8.70
N GLU A 54 0.13 15.63 10.02
CA GLU A 54 0.90 16.40 11.00
C GLU A 54 2.21 15.70 11.39
N LYS A 55 2.35 14.42 11.04
CA LYS A 55 3.47 13.57 11.46
C LYS A 55 4.49 13.27 10.38
N PHE A 56 4.10 13.42 9.12
CA PHE A 56 4.94 13.07 7.99
C PHE A 56 5.02 14.21 7.00
N ASP A 57 6.21 14.40 6.43
CA ASP A 57 6.44 15.32 5.32
C ASP A 57 5.94 14.66 4.02
N LEU A 58 4.72 15.02 3.63
CA LEU A 58 4.09 14.48 2.43
C LEU A 58 4.84 14.85 1.15
N ASP A 59 5.58 15.96 1.12
CA ASP A 59 6.35 16.33 -0.06
C ASP A 59 7.61 15.48 -0.18
N ALA A 60 8.28 15.18 0.93
CA ALA A 60 9.37 14.21 0.95
C ALA A 60 8.91 12.80 0.55
N GLU A 61 7.74 12.35 1.02
CA GLU A 61 7.16 11.05 0.63
C GLU A 61 6.82 11.00 -0.87
N ARG A 62 6.27 12.10 -1.43
CA ARG A 62 5.99 12.22 -2.87
C ARG A 62 7.27 12.16 -3.69
N GLU A 63 8.34 12.82 -3.23
CA GLU A 63 9.64 12.74 -3.88
C GLU A 63 10.25 11.35 -3.79
N LEU A 64 10.11 10.66 -2.65
CA LEU A 64 10.52 9.26 -2.52
C LEU A 64 9.76 8.37 -3.51
N ALA A 65 8.43 8.50 -3.58
CA ALA A 65 7.60 7.72 -4.50
C ALA A 65 7.97 7.90 -5.98
N ARG A 66 8.47 9.07 -6.37
CA ARG A 66 8.97 9.33 -7.73
C ARG A 66 10.32 8.69 -8.02
N LYS A 67 11.18 8.54 -7.01
CA LYS A 67 12.56 8.05 -7.16
C LYS A 67 12.67 6.55 -6.93
N ASP A 68 11.93 6.03 -5.96
CA ASP A 68 11.96 4.65 -5.50
C ASP A 68 10.57 4.25 -4.97
N LEU A 69 9.75 3.69 -5.85
CA LEU A 69 8.39 3.26 -5.52
C LEU A 69 8.38 2.19 -4.43
N ASP A 70 9.30 1.22 -4.48
CA ASP A 70 9.42 0.17 -3.46
C ASP A 70 9.88 0.74 -2.12
N GLY A 71 10.70 1.79 -2.15
CA GLY A 71 11.15 2.51 -0.97
C GLY A 71 9.98 3.25 -0.32
N ALA A 72 9.12 3.88 -1.13
CA ALA A 72 7.90 4.49 -0.64
C ALA A 72 6.91 3.48 -0.05
N VAL A 73 6.73 2.31 -0.69
CA VAL A 73 5.89 1.23 -0.14
C VAL A 73 6.43 0.78 1.22
N LEU A 74 7.75 0.53 1.32
CA LEU A 74 8.40 0.11 2.55
C LEU A 74 8.25 1.15 3.66
N PHE A 75 8.49 2.42 3.34
CA PHE A 75 8.33 3.55 4.26
C PHE A 75 6.91 3.62 4.85
N ILE A 76 5.89 3.53 3.99
CA ILE A 76 4.49 3.58 4.39
C ILE A 76 4.11 2.36 5.25
N ILE A 77 4.61 1.16 4.90
CA ILE A 77 4.39 -0.06 5.68
C ILE A 77 4.99 0.08 7.09
N ASP A 78 6.23 0.56 7.20
CA ASP A 78 6.91 0.72 8.49
C ASP A 78 6.17 1.72 9.38
N ALA A 79 5.79 2.87 8.83
CA ALA A 79 4.96 3.86 9.51
C ALA A 79 3.60 3.28 9.96
N SER A 80 2.98 2.44 9.13
CA SER A 80 1.70 1.80 9.45
C SER A 80 1.84 0.77 10.58
N ILE A 81 2.90 -0.04 10.56
CA ILE A 81 3.22 -1.01 11.61
C ILE A 81 3.46 -0.27 12.94
N GLU A 82 4.32 0.75 12.95
CA GLU A 82 4.61 1.54 14.15
C GLU A 82 3.32 2.11 14.76
N LYS A 83 2.43 2.68 13.93
CA LYS A 83 1.13 3.21 14.35
C LYS A 83 0.22 2.13 14.95
N LEU A 84 0.19 0.93 14.40
CA LEU A 84 -0.65 -0.17 14.89
C LEU A 84 -0.11 -0.72 16.22
N VAL A 85 1.21 -0.90 16.34
CA VAL A 85 1.87 -1.31 17.58
C VAL A 85 1.59 -0.30 18.69
N LYS A 86 1.81 1.00 18.44
CA LYS A 86 1.52 2.08 19.41
C LYS A 86 0.06 2.12 19.88
N LYS A 87 -0.87 1.58 19.09
CA LYS A 87 -2.30 1.53 19.40
C LYS A 87 -2.77 0.17 19.89
N GLU A 88 -1.86 -0.78 20.09
CA GLU A 88 -2.16 -2.17 20.48
C GLU A 88 -3.21 -2.83 19.56
N LYS A 89 -3.16 -2.50 18.26
CA LYS A 89 -4.10 -3.03 17.27
C LYS A 89 -3.51 -4.21 16.50
N LEU A 90 -4.39 -5.14 16.15
CA LEU A 90 -4.07 -6.22 15.23
C LEU A 90 -3.67 -5.67 13.86
N MET A 91 -2.73 -6.35 13.22
CA MET A 91 -2.30 -6.07 11.85
C MET A 91 -2.44 -7.33 11.00
N HIS A 92 -2.86 -7.17 9.76
CA HIS A 92 -3.01 -8.31 8.86
C HIS A 92 -1.62 -8.89 8.51
N PRO A 93 -1.41 -10.23 8.53
CA PRO A 93 -0.09 -10.83 8.35
C PRO A 93 0.61 -10.47 7.03
N THR A 94 -0.16 -10.10 6.00
CA THR A 94 0.39 -9.70 4.69
C THR A 94 1.29 -8.48 4.81
N ILE A 95 1.02 -7.55 5.72
CA ILE A 95 1.85 -6.33 5.85
C ILE A 95 3.30 -6.68 6.20
N VAL A 96 3.50 -7.65 7.10
CA VAL A 96 4.82 -8.14 7.50
C VAL A 96 5.47 -8.93 6.37
N LYS A 97 4.70 -9.76 5.66
CA LYS A 97 5.21 -10.53 4.51
C LYS A 97 5.68 -9.62 3.38
N THR A 98 4.90 -8.60 3.04
CA THR A 98 5.24 -7.61 2.01
C THR A 98 6.51 -6.86 2.40
N ARG A 99 6.58 -6.36 3.64
CA ARG A 99 7.76 -5.70 4.19
C ARG A 99 9.02 -6.54 4.02
N ASN A 100 8.98 -7.78 4.49
CA ASN A 100 10.13 -8.67 4.48
C ASN A 100 10.57 -9.01 3.05
N LYS A 101 9.62 -9.21 2.12
CA LYS A 101 9.95 -9.40 0.71
C LYS A 101 10.72 -8.20 0.14
N LEU A 102 10.22 -6.98 0.35
CA LEU A 102 10.86 -5.76 -0.15
C LEU A 102 12.26 -5.55 0.45
N LEU A 103 12.47 -5.91 1.72
CA LEU A 103 13.80 -5.86 2.35
C LEU A 103 14.75 -6.90 1.75
N MET A 104 14.29 -8.13 1.54
CA MET A 104 15.10 -9.20 0.95
C MET A 104 15.53 -8.87 -0.48
N GLU A 105 14.66 -8.25 -1.28
CA GLU A 105 14.96 -7.82 -2.65
C GLU A 105 15.99 -6.67 -2.73
N ARG A 106 16.28 -6.01 -1.59
CA ARG A 106 17.23 -4.90 -1.47
C ARG A 106 18.58 -5.29 -0.86
N MET A 107 18.74 -6.53 -0.41
CA MET A 107 20.00 -7.06 0.10
C MET A 107 20.90 -7.50 -1.05
#